data_AF-A0A9D6IWA4-F1
#
_entry.id   AF-A0A9D6IWA4-F1
#
_cell.length_a   1.000
_cell.length_b   1.000
_cell.length_c   1.000
_cell.angle_alpha   90.00
_cell.angle_beta   90.00
_cell.angle_gamma   90.00
#
_symmetry.space_group_name_H-M   'P 1'
#
loop_
_entity.id
_entity.type
_entity.pdbx_description
1 polymer ?
#
loop_
_entity_poly.entity_id
_entity_poly.type
_entity_poly.pdbx_seq_one_letter_code
_entity_poly.pdbx_strand_id
1 'polypeptide(L)'
;MILLKNHRRSVGPRFARREALGLTKAEFATLSRLSTPHKIQDFLALLPQNFEQSGQTCLSVREVLRQRRAHCIEGAMLAALALW
;
A
#
# COMPACT_ATOMS: atom_id res chain seq x y z
N MET A 1 -3.40 -11.90 -45.14
CA MET A 1 -4.08 -10.70 -44.59
C MET A 1 -4.62 -11.04 -43.20
N ILE A 2 -3.79 -10.92 -42.16
CA ILE A 2 -4.18 -11.26 -40.78
C ILE A 2 -4.90 -10.05 -40.19
N LEU A 3 -6.17 -10.21 -39.83
CA LEU A 3 -6.94 -9.21 -39.09
C LEU A 3 -6.23 -8.91 -37.75
N LEU A 4 -5.65 -7.72 -37.64
CA LEU A 4 -5.29 -7.12 -36.35
C LEU A 4 -6.60 -6.91 -35.57
N LYS A 5 -6.92 -7.81 -34.64
CA LYS A 5 -8.00 -7.60 -33.68
C LYS A 5 -7.65 -6.35 -32.88
N ASN A 6 -8.49 -5.33 -33.04
CA ASN A 6 -8.39 -4.05 -32.36
C ASN A 6 -8.64 -4.29 -30.87
N HIS A 7 -7.60 -4.58 -30.09
CA HIS A 7 -7.67 -4.68 -28.63
C HIS A 7 -7.83 -3.27 -28.04
N ARG A 8 -9.01 -2.67 -28.21
CA ARG A 8 -9.41 -1.54 -27.36
C ARG A 8 -9.55 -2.07 -25.94
N ARG A 9 -8.47 -2.02 -25.15
CA ARG A 9 -8.57 -2.18 -23.70
C ARG A 9 -9.48 -1.06 -23.22
N SER A 10 -10.63 -1.41 -22.64
CA SER A 10 -11.42 -0.47 -21.86
C SER A 10 -10.51 0.16 -20.81
N VAL A 11 -10.39 1.49 -20.82
CA VAL A 11 -9.66 2.20 -19.77
C VAL A 11 -10.45 1.99 -18.48
N GLY A 12 -9.87 1.22 -17.54
CA GLY A 12 -10.46 1.00 -16.23
C GLY A 12 -10.56 2.30 -15.43
N PRO A 13 -11.16 2.27 -14.22
CA PRO A 13 -11.21 3.44 -13.36
C PRO A 13 -9.79 3.98 -13.12
N ARG A 14 -9.66 5.32 -13.07
CA ARG A 14 -8.36 6.00 -12.86
C ARG A 14 -7.69 5.61 -11.54
N PHE A 15 -8.48 5.23 -10.54
CA PHE A 15 -8.04 4.79 -9.22
C PHE A 15 -8.57 3.39 -8.92
N ALA A 16 -7.74 2.58 -8.27
CA ALA A 16 -8.12 1.23 -7.87
C ALA A 16 -9.19 1.26 -6.78
N ARG A 17 -10.02 0.22 -6.70
CA ARG A 17 -10.92 -0.01 -5.56
C ARG A 17 -10.24 -0.90 -4.52
N ARG A 18 -10.72 -0.86 -3.28
CA ARG A 18 -10.25 -1.73 -2.18
C ARG A 18 -10.16 -3.20 -2.59
N GLU A 19 -11.20 -3.70 -3.26
CA GLU A 19 -11.30 -5.09 -3.70
C GLU A 19 -10.25 -5.44 -4.76
N ALA A 20 -9.95 -4.50 -5.66
CA ALA A 20 -8.92 -4.68 -6.68
C ALA A 20 -7.50 -4.72 -6.08
N LEU A 21 -7.30 -4.09 -4.93
CA LEU A 21 -6.05 -4.11 -4.17
C LEU A 21 -5.96 -5.28 -3.17
N GLY A 22 -6.98 -6.15 -3.10
CA GLY A 22 -6.99 -7.31 -2.20
C GLY A 22 -7.02 -6.96 -0.70
N LEU A 23 -7.41 -5.73 -0.35
CA LEU A 23 -7.43 -5.26 1.03
C LEU A 23 -8.65 -5.80 1.78
N THR A 24 -8.44 -6.23 3.02
CA THR A 24 -9.53 -6.49 3.96
C THR A 24 -10.24 -5.18 4.33
N LYS A 25 -11.45 -5.29 4.93
CA LYS A 25 -12.18 -4.11 5.42
C LYS A 25 -11.39 -3.36 6.50
N ALA A 26 -10.68 -4.08 7.37
CA ALA A 26 -9.90 -3.51 8.46
C ALA A 26 -8.64 -2.78 7.96
N GLU A 27 -7.93 -3.36 6.99
CA GLU A 27 -6.77 -2.71 6.36
C GLU A 27 -7.20 -1.42 5.65
N PHE A 28 -8.28 -1.49 4.88
CA PHE A 28 -8.85 -0.32 4.23
C PHE A 28 -9.25 0.76 5.23
N ALA A 29 -9.97 0.41 6.29
CA ALA A 29 -10.38 1.37 7.31
C ALA A 29 -9.19 2.03 8.03
N THR A 30 -8.07 1.32 8.14
CA THR A 30 -6.83 1.88 8.70
C THR A 30 -6.21 2.86 7.71
N LEU A 31 -6.00 2.44 6.47
CA LEU A 31 -5.38 3.27 5.42
C LEU A 31 -6.23 4.51 5.10
N SER A 32 -7.55 4.38 5.03
CA SER A 32 -8.47 5.49 4.74
C SER A 32 -8.45 6.59 5.80
N ARG A 33 -8.01 6.28 7.03
CA ARG A 33 -7.83 7.29 8.10
C ARG A 33 -6.54 8.09 7.91
N LEU A 34 -5.55 7.55 7.22
CA LEU A 34 -4.27 8.19 6.90
C LEU A 34 -4.42 9.13 5.69
N SER A 35 -5.47 9.94 5.68
CA SER A 35 -5.96 10.69 4.52
C SER A 35 -5.14 11.94 4.18
N THR A 36 -4.07 12.23 4.91
CA THR A 36 -3.22 13.42 4.70
C THR A 36 -1.76 13.08 4.98
N PRO A 37 -0.80 13.79 4.35
CA PRO A 37 0.62 13.59 4.62
C PRO A 37 0.99 13.68 6.11
N HIS A 38 0.37 14.61 6.85
CA HIS A 38 0.60 14.73 8.30
C HIS A 38 0.14 13.50 9.08
N LYS A 39 -1.08 12.99 8.83
CA LYS A 39 -1.57 11.77 9.50
C LYS A 39 -0.73 10.54 9.15
N ILE A 40 -0.25 10.47 7.90
CA ILE A 40 0.66 9.42 7.46
C ILE A 40 1.98 9.54 8.23
N GLN A 41 2.55 10.74 8.32
CA GLN A 41 3.81 10.96 9.02
C GLN A 41 3.68 10.65 10.52
N ASP A 42 2.59 11.06 11.17
CA ASP A 42 2.31 10.73 12.57
C ASP A 42 2.23 9.21 12.78
N PHE A 43 1.57 8.50 11.87
CA PHE A 43 1.51 7.05 11.90
C PHE A 43 2.90 6.41 11.75
N LEU A 44 3.68 6.86 10.76
CA LEU A 44 5.01 6.33 10.48
C LEU A 44 6.01 6.64 11.60
N ALA A 45 5.93 7.83 12.22
CA ALA A 45 6.81 8.24 13.31
C ALA A 45 6.65 7.37 14.56
N LEU A 46 5.49 6.73 14.72
CA LEU A 46 5.23 5.79 15.82
C LEU A 46 5.68 4.35 15.52
N LEU A 47 6.06 4.04 14.28
CA LEU A 47 6.58 2.71 13.95
C LEU A 47 8.05 2.61 14.37
N PRO A 48 8.44 1.60 15.16
CA PRO A 48 9.83 1.26 15.35
C PRO A 48 10.48 0.93 14.01
N GLN A 49 11.72 1.38 13.85
CA GLN A 49 12.55 1.01 12.71
C GLN A 49 12.74 -0.51 12.68
N ASN A 50 12.54 -1.10 11.49
CA ASN A 50 12.87 -2.49 11.26
C ASN A 50 14.40 -2.63 11.14
N PHE A 51 15.04 -3.25 12.14
CA PHE A 51 16.49 -3.54 12.12
C PHE A 51 16.81 -4.98 11.71
N GLU A 52 15.86 -5.70 11.13
CA GLU A 52 16.11 -7.04 10.55
C GLU A 52 16.67 -8.07 11.54
N GLN A 53 16.23 -8.01 12.80
CA GLN A 53 16.69 -8.91 13.89
C GLN A 53 16.53 -10.41 13.58
N SER A 54 15.66 -10.76 12.62
CA SER A 54 15.39 -12.13 12.18
C SER A 54 15.84 -12.40 10.73
N GLY A 55 16.73 -11.57 10.20
CA GLY A 55 17.20 -11.64 8.82
C GLY A 55 16.55 -10.59 7.91
N GLN A 56 17.00 -10.56 6.65
CA GLN A 56 16.59 -9.56 5.67
C GLN A 56 15.09 -9.60 5.40
N THR A 57 14.49 -8.41 5.31
CA THR A 57 13.05 -8.24 5.11
C THR A 57 12.75 -7.14 4.09
N CYS A 58 11.63 -7.32 3.40
CA CYS A 58 10.92 -6.26 2.68
C CYS A 58 9.43 -6.51 2.87
N LEU A 59 8.89 -5.97 3.96
CA LEU A 59 7.52 -6.14 4.41
C LEU A 59 6.55 -5.49 3.42
N SER A 60 5.52 -6.23 3.05
CA SER A 60 4.35 -5.66 2.37
C SER A 60 3.61 -4.70 3.29
N VAL A 61 2.73 -3.84 2.75
CA VAL A 61 1.90 -2.95 3.57
C VAL A 61 1.07 -3.71 4.61
N ARG A 62 0.53 -4.88 4.25
CA ARG A 62 -0.17 -5.77 5.19
C ARG A 62 0.72 -6.17 6.36
N GLU A 63 1.96 -6.54 6.06
CA GLU A 63 2.90 -6.96 7.10
C GLU A 63 3.37 -5.79 7.96
N VAL A 64 3.51 -4.58 7.41
CA VAL A 64 3.74 -3.36 8.21
C VAL A 64 2.58 -3.09 9.17
N LEU A 65 1.33 -3.18 8.68
CA LEU A 65 0.14 -3.01 9.52
C LEU A 65 0.06 -4.06 10.64
N ARG A 66 0.44 -5.30 10.34
CA ARG A 66 0.40 -6.43 11.28
C ARG A 66 1.54 -6.39 12.30
N GLN A 67 2.77 -6.18 11.86
CA GLN A 67 3.97 -6.22 12.69
C GLN A 67 4.27 -4.90 13.38
N ARG A 68 3.64 -3.80 12.93
CA ARG A 68 3.76 -2.45 13.52
C ARG A 68 5.20 -1.95 13.59
N ARG A 69 6.02 -2.28 12.59
CA ARG A 69 7.41 -1.83 12.37
C ARG A 69 7.68 -1.71 10.88
N ALA A 70 8.63 -0.86 10.49
CA ALA A 70 8.93 -0.65 9.08
C ALA A 70 10.38 -0.18 8.84
N HIS A 71 10.91 -0.51 7.66
CA HIS A 71 11.98 0.22 7.00
C HIS A 71 11.44 1.50 6.35
N CYS A 72 12.33 2.44 5.99
CA CYS A 72 11.93 3.66 5.27
C CYS A 72 11.17 3.35 3.97
N ILE A 73 11.64 2.37 3.19
CA ILE A 73 10.97 1.97 1.93
C ILE A 73 9.61 1.32 2.18
N GLU A 74 9.45 0.55 3.25
CA GLU A 74 8.20 -0.09 3.63
C GLU A 74 7.17 0.96 4.09
N GLY A 75 7.62 1.96 4.86
CA GLY A 75 6.83 3.12 5.22
C GLY A 75 6.39 3.94 4.00
N ALA A 76 7.28 4.13 3.01
CA ALA A 76 6.96 4.81 1.76
C ALA A 76 5.90 4.04 0.95
N MET A 77 6.00 2.71 0.87
CA MET A 77 4.97 1.87 0.23
C MET A 77 3.62 1.98 0.94
N LEU A 78 3.60 2.01 2.27
CA LEU A 78 2.38 2.22 3.05
C LEU A 78 1.78 3.60 2.79
N ALA A 79 2.59 4.66 2.78
CA ALA A 79 2.16 6.02 2.48
C ALA A 79 1.57 6.14 1.07
N ALA A 80 2.24 5.55 0.08
CA ALA A 80 1.75 5.51 -1.29
C ALA A 80 0.40 4.78 -1.39
N LEU A 81 0.24 3.67 -0.67
CA LEU A 81 -1.04 2.99 -0.61
C LEU A 81 -2.09 3.84 0.12
N ALA A 82 -1.77 4.52 1.22
CA ALA A 82 -2.75 5.37 1.91
C ALA A 82 -3.35 6.50 1.02
N LEU A 83 -2.66 6.90 -0.05
CA LEU A 83 -3.02 8.01 -0.94
C LEU A 83 -3.47 7.58 -2.34
N TRP A 84 -3.82 6.30 -2.56
CA TRP A 84 -4.23 5.81 -3.88
C TRP A 84 -5.58 6.36 -4.37
#